data_AF-A0A812TGS4-F1
#
_entry.id   AF-A0A812TGS4-F1
#
_cell.length_a   1.000
_cell.length_b   1.000
_cell.length_c   1.000
_cell.angle_alpha   90.00
_cell.angle_beta   90.00
_cell.angle_gamma   90.00
#
_symmetry.space_group_name_H-M   'P 1'
#
loop_
_entity.id
_entity.type
_entity.pdbx_description
1 polymer ?
#
loop_
_entity_poly.entity_id
_entity_poly.type
_entity_poly.pdbx_seq_one_letter_code
_entity_poly.pdbx_strand_id
1 'polypeptide(L)'
;MEEISNAAHALLPHGLDAYEEKLEFFLRDQVSAGTIVPAHRRPWCGVNLGGWLLLEPGPSAPLFPGEPQLRCEWSLMESLRSRQALHVLHRHRETFIRKEDFRAIRDMGLNSVRVPFGYWVVLGPGAGEPYVGPALDILDRAVEWAEEYNLEVLLDLHGCPGGESPDAPCGRRQRPESKWAWQQWRRLETLKALEVVAQRYSGRKSVTGIAVCNEPSRLIPADILARFYDEAVDVIRKAGMTDRVTVVLPVFQRCLRTFEAVWRQVSRGRHSNTCFDVHYYHCFEDTWNRMTLAEHLRAVEDHGRELQEFPAVVGEWSLALGGRAASAMCPKEAMNLFGRAQLQAYSKASRGWFFWNWRDGAGPAWDFRTCFQEGLLEGTAPTLPAWNGQGEDPLERLLEPAASEDPFVRYGDAVCLRCSSGRCIDVERSKVSARWFEGGDWQTFIVCPASSSAGFSGAVRDGDVIRLLAHSGVSLGISMGGKVLCRPGSSINCELTVLLKENPGCRRQLRHKDEVHLQCRNSGRVLDVEGSRAAARFQDFGEWQSLSIERKLPPDACSKGLNEASAPEIILEEAARSLKRTSAVAELALPSPLRTRLAGAQARLTAV
;
A
#
# COMPACT_ATOMS: atom_id res chain seq x y z
N MET A 1 -25.61 44.48 10.83
CA MET A 1 -24.73 43.37 11.23
C MET A 1 -25.50 42.10 11.59
N GLU A 2 -26.79 42.16 11.96
CA GLU A 2 -27.62 40.93 12.08
C GLU A 2 -28.15 40.38 10.74
N GLU A 3 -28.33 41.20 9.71
CA GLU A 3 -28.77 40.69 8.39
C GLU A 3 -27.65 40.03 7.56
N ILE A 4 -26.38 40.19 7.94
CA ILE A 4 -25.25 39.48 7.31
C ILE A 4 -25.05 38.08 7.93
N SER A 5 -25.52 37.86 9.16
CA SER A 5 -25.45 36.56 9.85
C SER A 5 -26.42 35.53 9.25
N ASN A 6 -27.57 35.97 8.74
CA ASN A 6 -28.61 35.06 8.23
C ASN A 6 -28.36 34.59 6.79
N ALA A 7 -27.48 35.25 6.03
CA ALA A 7 -27.08 34.82 4.69
C ALA A 7 -25.96 33.77 4.69
N ALA A 8 -25.18 33.65 5.77
CA ALA A 8 -24.07 32.69 5.88
C ALA A 8 -24.51 31.27 6.29
N HIS A 9 -25.68 31.12 6.93
CA HIS A 9 -26.20 29.81 7.36
C HIS A 9 -26.80 28.95 6.24
N ALA A 10 -26.98 29.50 5.02
CA ALA A 10 -27.57 28.76 3.91
C ALA A 10 -26.55 28.10 2.95
N LEU A 11 -25.25 28.20 3.21
CA LEU A 11 -24.20 27.76 2.26
C LEU A 11 -23.16 26.76 2.80
N LEU A 12 -23.31 26.25 4.02
CA LEU A 12 -22.44 25.20 4.57
C LEU A 12 -23.31 24.05 5.11
N PRO A 13 -23.51 22.97 4.34
CA PRO A 13 -24.04 21.75 4.92
C PRO A 13 -22.94 21.21 5.86
N HIS A 14 -23.31 20.94 7.11
CA HIS A 14 -22.48 20.45 8.22
C HIS A 14 -21.85 21.57 9.09
N GLY A 15 -22.53 21.86 10.20
CA GLY A 15 -22.19 22.89 11.18
C GLY A 15 -21.02 22.54 12.09
N LEU A 16 -20.58 23.56 12.84
CA LEU A 16 -19.47 23.59 13.78
C LEU A 16 -19.43 22.44 14.81
N ASP A 17 -20.56 21.81 15.13
CA ASP A 17 -20.63 20.70 16.09
C ASP A 17 -19.89 19.44 15.60
N ALA A 18 -19.94 19.17 14.28
CA ALA A 18 -19.15 18.08 13.69
C ALA A 18 -17.64 18.39 13.68
N TYR A 19 -17.29 19.68 13.80
CA TYR A 19 -15.90 20.14 13.83
C TYR A 19 -15.29 19.99 15.22
N GLU A 20 -16.07 20.27 16.29
CA GLU A 20 -15.64 20.02 17.67
C GLU A 20 -15.52 18.52 17.98
N GLU A 21 -16.43 17.67 17.48
CA GLU A 21 -16.30 16.21 17.63
C GLU A 21 -15.08 15.63 16.90
N LYS A 22 -14.75 16.13 15.70
CA LYS A 22 -13.54 15.71 14.96
C LYS A 22 -12.25 16.16 15.65
N LEU A 23 -12.26 17.34 16.29
CA LEU A 23 -11.13 17.83 17.08
C LEU A 23 -10.94 16.98 18.35
N GLU A 24 -12.03 16.65 19.05
CA GLU A 24 -11.98 15.77 20.22
C GLU A 24 -11.51 14.36 19.87
N PHE A 25 -11.82 13.83 18.68
CA PHE A 25 -11.37 12.49 18.27
C PHE A 25 -9.84 12.36 18.21
N PHE A 26 -9.13 13.31 17.58
CA PHE A 26 -7.66 13.28 17.52
C PHE A 26 -6.99 13.67 18.85
N LEU A 27 -7.70 14.40 19.73
CA LEU A 27 -7.16 14.89 20.99
C LEU A 27 -7.51 14.01 22.21
N ARG A 28 -8.57 13.19 22.17
CA ARG A 28 -9.05 12.39 23.32
C ARG A 28 -8.03 11.36 23.80
N ASP A 29 -7.24 10.78 22.92
CA ASP A 29 -6.19 9.81 23.30
C ASP A 29 -4.90 10.47 23.83
N GLN A 30 -4.80 11.80 23.80
CA GLN A 30 -3.61 12.55 24.23
C GLN A 30 -3.77 13.16 25.65
N VAL A 31 -4.92 12.99 26.30
CA VAL A 31 -5.20 13.47 27.67
C VAL A 31 -5.19 12.30 28.66
N SER A 32 -4.15 11.46 28.61
CA SER A 32 -3.88 10.54 29.72
C SER A 32 -3.00 11.23 30.76
N ALA A 33 -3.55 11.42 31.96
CA ALA A 33 -2.86 11.79 33.21
C ALA A 33 -2.35 13.25 33.34
N GLY A 34 -3.28 14.21 33.47
CA GLY A 34 -3.20 15.33 34.43
C GLY A 34 -1.98 16.27 34.40
N THR A 35 -1.11 16.19 33.39
CA THR A 35 0.11 16.98 33.29
C THR A 35 0.03 17.79 32.01
N ILE A 36 0.04 19.13 32.12
CA ILE A 36 0.13 20.02 30.96
C ILE A 36 1.50 19.79 30.32
N VAL A 37 1.55 18.92 29.32
CA VAL A 37 2.73 18.73 28.49
C VAL A 37 2.94 20.03 27.71
N PRO A 38 4.11 20.70 27.81
CA PRO A 38 4.40 21.89 27.02
C PRO A 38 4.15 21.63 25.53
N ALA A 39 3.69 22.63 24.76
CA ALA A 39 3.29 22.43 23.36
C ALA A 39 4.34 21.66 22.54
N HIS A 40 5.62 22.02 22.66
CA HIS A 40 6.80 21.39 22.02
C HIS A 40 7.17 19.97 22.51
N ARG A 41 6.36 19.39 23.40
CA ARG A 41 6.49 18.00 23.88
C ARG A 41 5.24 17.17 23.59
N ARG A 42 4.23 17.74 22.94
CA ARG A 42 3.09 16.97 22.44
C ARG A 42 3.58 16.07 21.29
N PRO A 43 3.16 14.80 21.24
CA PRO A 43 3.35 13.96 20.07
C PRO A 43 2.86 14.65 18.79
N TRP A 44 3.62 14.48 17.71
CA TRP A 44 3.24 14.95 16.39
C TRP A 44 2.07 14.12 15.85
N CYS A 45 1.06 14.79 15.34
CA CYS A 45 -0.02 14.18 14.57
C CYS A 45 -0.08 14.97 13.27
N GLY A 46 0.65 14.47 12.26
CA GLY A 46 0.96 15.28 11.09
C GLY A 46 0.98 14.51 9.77
N VAL A 47 1.34 15.25 8.73
CA VAL A 47 1.52 14.74 7.36
C VAL A 47 2.88 15.13 6.83
N ASN A 48 3.42 14.31 5.93
CA ASN A 48 4.57 14.66 5.11
C ASN A 48 4.15 15.64 4.01
N LEU A 49 5.07 16.54 3.64
CA LEU A 49 4.98 17.40 2.46
C LEU A 49 5.92 16.89 1.36
N GLY A 50 5.92 15.57 1.14
CA GLY A 50 6.72 14.87 0.15
C GLY A 50 6.40 15.31 -1.28
N GLY A 51 7.39 15.20 -2.16
CA GLY A 51 7.27 15.62 -3.56
C GLY A 51 7.34 17.13 -3.79
N TRP A 52 7.69 17.94 -2.79
CA TRP A 52 7.77 19.41 -2.91
C TRP A 52 9.20 19.94 -3.05
N LEU A 53 10.03 19.79 -2.02
CA LEU A 53 11.43 20.25 -1.98
C LEU A 53 12.46 19.13 -2.24
N LEU A 54 11.99 17.90 -2.26
CA LEU A 54 12.62 16.74 -2.86
C LEU A 54 11.57 16.04 -3.74
N LEU A 55 11.95 15.65 -4.97
CA LEU A 55 11.02 15.18 -5.99
C LEU A 55 11.10 13.67 -6.23
N GLU A 56 9.97 13.01 -6.03
CA GLU A 56 9.76 11.57 -6.23
C GLU A 56 8.61 11.26 -7.20
N PRO A 57 8.68 10.14 -7.96
CA PRO A 57 7.54 9.60 -8.68
C PRO A 57 6.40 9.22 -7.71
N GLY A 58 5.17 9.61 -8.02
CA GLY A 58 4.02 9.49 -7.11
C GLY A 58 3.78 10.84 -6.42
N PRO A 59 4.48 11.16 -5.32
CA PRO A 59 4.27 12.41 -4.57
C PRO A 59 4.37 13.65 -5.46
N SER A 60 5.33 13.71 -6.40
CA SER A 60 5.51 14.89 -7.26
C SER A 60 4.65 14.88 -8.53
N ALA A 61 3.56 14.11 -8.57
CA ALA A 61 2.67 14.11 -9.72
C ALA A 61 2.19 15.54 -10.06
N PRO A 62 2.23 15.96 -11.34
CA PRO A 62 2.42 15.15 -12.54
C PRO A 62 3.86 15.16 -13.13
N LEU A 63 4.89 15.56 -12.38
CA LEU A 63 6.25 15.72 -12.93
C LEU A 63 6.87 14.44 -13.52
N PHE A 64 6.36 13.28 -13.11
CA PHE A 64 6.81 11.95 -13.55
C PHE A 64 5.71 11.25 -14.33
N PRO A 65 5.57 11.46 -15.66
CA PRO A 65 4.51 10.87 -16.48
C PRO A 65 4.66 9.36 -16.76
N GLY A 66 5.34 8.61 -15.89
CA GLY A 66 5.54 7.15 -16.02
C GLY A 66 6.66 6.72 -16.98
N GLU A 67 7.44 7.68 -17.50
CA GLU A 67 8.57 7.41 -18.40
C GLU A 67 9.63 6.49 -17.74
N PRO A 68 10.09 5.42 -18.42
CA PRO A 68 11.02 4.45 -17.84
C PRO A 68 12.38 4.99 -17.32
N GLN A 69 12.79 6.14 -17.80
CA GLN A 69 14.02 6.83 -17.44
C GLN A 69 13.86 7.77 -16.24
N LEU A 70 12.64 8.27 -15.98
CA LEU A 70 12.37 9.22 -14.91
C LEU A 70 12.09 8.44 -13.63
N ARG A 71 13.13 8.27 -12.82
CA ARG A 71 13.12 7.38 -11.65
C ARG A 71 13.37 8.09 -10.33
N CYS A 72 13.92 9.30 -10.37
CA CYS A 72 14.27 10.14 -9.23
C CYS A 72 14.48 11.58 -9.70
N GLU A 73 14.62 12.52 -8.77
CA GLU A 73 14.88 13.93 -9.09
C GLU A 73 16.09 14.13 -10.01
N TRP A 74 17.19 13.40 -9.80
CA TRP A 74 18.38 13.49 -10.67
C TRP A 74 18.02 13.31 -12.15
N SER A 75 17.36 12.20 -12.49
CA SER A 75 16.95 11.89 -13.86
C SER A 75 15.90 12.88 -14.40
N LEU A 76 15.03 13.40 -13.53
CA LEU A 76 14.06 14.42 -13.91
C LEU A 76 14.78 15.73 -14.27
N MET A 77 15.76 16.15 -13.48
CA MET A 77 16.52 17.37 -13.73
C MET A 77 17.36 17.28 -15.00
N GLU A 78 18.01 16.14 -15.27
CA GLU A 78 18.69 15.90 -16.55
C GLU A 78 17.73 16.05 -17.74
N SER A 79 16.53 15.45 -17.64
CA SER A 79 15.48 15.55 -18.67
C SER A 79 14.96 16.98 -18.84
N LEU A 80 14.72 17.71 -17.75
CA LEU A 80 14.25 19.10 -17.83
C LEU A 80 15.31 20.02 -18.41
N ARG A 81 16.60 19.81 -18.08
CA ARG A 81 17.71 20.58 -18.66
C ARG A 81 17.87 20.33 -20.15
N SER A 82 17.85 19.06 -20.58
CA SER A 82 17.96 18.72 -22.00
C SER A 82 16.81 19.29 -22.83
N ARG A 83 15.62 19.42 -22.24
CA ARG A 83 14.44 20.04 -22.84
C ARG A 83 14.30 21.55 -22.61
N GLN A 84 15.26 22.19 -21.95
CA GLN A 84 15.22 23.62 -21.57
C GLN A 84 13.94 24.02 -20.80
N ALA A 85 13.45 23.12 -19.95
CA ALA A 85 12.15 23.20 -19.27
C ALA A 85 12.27 23.43 -17.75
N LEU A 86 13.36 24.02 -17.25
CA LEU A 86 13.56 24.25 -15.81
C LEU A 86 12.46 25.13 -15.16
N HIS A 87 11.76 25.96 -15.95
CA HIS A 87 10.60 26.73 -15.48
C HIS A 87 9.49 25.85 -14.88
N VAL A 88 9.41 24.57 -15.27
CA VAL A 88 8.47 23.59 -14.71
C VAL A 88 8.76 23.35 -13.21
N LEU A 89 10.04 23.24 -12.83
CA LEU A 89 10.43 23.06 -11.43
C LEU A 89 10.07 24.30 -10.59
N HIS A 90 10.36 25.50 -11.11
CA HIS A 90 10.02 26.74 -10.42
C HIS A 90 8.50 26.84 -10.20
N ARG A 91 7.71 26.57 -11.24
CA ARG A 91 6.24 26.52 -11.11
C ARG A 91 5.79 25.49 -10.08
N HIS A 92 6.39 24.30 -10.06
CA HIS A 92 6.07 23.26 -9.09
C HIS A 92 6.32 23.74 -7.66
N ARG A 93 7.52 24.25 -7.35
CA ARG A 93 7.85 24.77 -6.01
C ARG A 93 6.90 25.89 -5.56
N GLU A 94 6.45 26.75 -6.48
CA GLU A 94 5.53 27.84 -6.18
C GLU A 94 4.06 27.43 -5.98
N THR A 95 3.64 26.32 -6.60
CA THR A 95 2.20 26.03 -6.74
C THR A 95 1.77 24.69 -6.17
N PHE A 96 2.71 23.79 -5.89
CA PHE A 96 2.42 22.42 -5.47
C PHE A 96 1.96 22.33 -4.02
N ILE A 97 2.65 23.01 -3.10
CA ILE A 97 2.22 23.26 -1.72
C ILE A 97 2.13 24.77 -1.54
N ARG A 98 1.03 25.22 -0.94
CA ARG A 98 0.72 26.63 -0.72
C ARG A 98 0.34 26.88 0.73
N LYS A 99 0.19 28.16 1.08
CA LYS A 99 -0.28 28.58 2.39
C LYS A 99 -1.65 27.98 2.76
N GLU A 100 -2.52 27.80 1.78
CA GLU A 100 -3.84 27.20 1.98
C GLU A 100 -3.76 25.72 2.40
N ASP A 101 -2.71 24.99 1.98
CA ASP A 101 -2.50 23.61 2.42
C ASP A 101 -2.21 23.56 3.93
N PHE A 102 -1.40 24.48 4.46
CA PHE A 102 -1.13 24.56 5.90
C PHE A 102 -2.39 24.90 6.71
N ARG A 103 -3.23 25.80 6.18
CA ARG A 103 -4.55 26.06 6.77
C ARG A 103 -5.40 24.80 6.78
N ALA A 104 -5.47 24.08 5.67
CA ALA A 104 -6.26 22.85 5.57
C ALA A 104 -5.75 21.75 6.52
N ILE A 105 -4.43 21.60 6.66
CA ILE A 105 -3.80 20.66 7.61
C ILE A 105 -4.25 20.97 9.04
N ARG A 106 -4.19 22.24 9.45
CA ARG A 106 -4.72 22.69 10.75
C ARG A 106 -6.22 22.42 10.87
N ASP A 107 -7.00 22.71 9.81
CA ASP A 107 -8.45 22.56 9.81
C ASP A 107 -8.90 21.09 9.91
N MET A 108 -8.06 20.16 9.48
CA MET A 108 -8.25 18.72 9.63
C MET A 108 -7.86 18.20 11.03
N GLY A 109 -7.44 19.08 11.96
CA GLY A 109 -7.09 18.73 13.33
C GLY A 109 -5.66 18.23 13.52
N LEU A 110 -4.81 18.30 12.49
CA LEU A 110 -3.39 17.97 12.59
C LEU A 110 -2.62 19.10 13.26
N ASN A 111 -1.53 18.76 13.95
CA ASN A 111 -0.72 19.70 14.72
C ASN A 111 0.67 19.95 14.12
N SER A 112 1.08 19.18 13.11
CA SER A 112 2.45 19.22 12.59
C SER A 112 2.57 18.86 11.10
N VAL A 113 3.68 19.29 10.51
CA VAL A 113 4.11 18.91 9.17
C VAL A 113 5.57 18.44 9.18
N ARG A 114 5.86 17.38 8.42
CA ARG A 114 7.23 16.94 8.11
C ARG A 114 7.59 17.46 6.72
N VAL A 115 8.71 18.16 6.59
CA VAL A 115 9.13 18.82 5.35
C VAL A 115 10.41 18.15 4.82
N PRO A 116 10.29 17.16 3.90
CA PRO A 116 11.41 16.60 3.18
C PRO A 116 12.11 17.61 2.28
N PHE A 117 13.44 17.74 2.38
CA PHE A 117 14.24 18.53 1.44
C PHE A 117 15.59 17.88 1.15
N GLY A 118 16.09 18.04 -0.08
CA GLY A 118 17.45 17.64 -0.44
C GLY A 118 18.49 18.68 -0.03
N TYR A 119 19.74 18.26 0.19
CA TYR A 119 20.83 19.19 0.53
C TYR A 119 21.00 20.31 -0.50
N TRP A 120 20.67 20.08 -1.78
CA TRP A 120 20.76 21.09 -2.83
C TRP A 120 19.83 22.28 -2.61
N VAL A 121 18.76 22.11 -1.82
CA VAL A 121 17.89 23.22 -1.39
C VAL A 121 18.62 24.17 -0.45
N VAL A 122 19.58 23.66 0.33
CA VAL A 122 20.28 24.41 1.39
C VAL A 122 21.67 24.86 0.95
N LEU A 123 22.49 23.92 0.48
CA LEU A 123 23.89 24.14 0.09
C LEU A 123 24.05 24.51 -1.39
N GLY A 124 23.02 24.29 -2.20
CA GLY A 124 23.14 24.26 -3.66
C GLY A 124 23.68 22.92 -4.19
N PRO A 125 23.59 22.68 -5.51
CA PRO A 125 24.17 21.49 -6.13
C PRO A 125 25.70 21.52 -6.09
N GLY A 126 26.31 20.36 -5.90
CA GLY A 126 27.72 20.12 -6.12
C GLY A 126 28.10 20.13 -7.61
N ALA A 127 29.41 20.09 -7.88
CA ALA A 127 29.92 20.13 -9.24
C ALA A 127 29.40 18.96 -10.10
N GLY A 128 28.79 19.28 -11.24
CA GLY A 128 28.25 18.30 -12.19
C GLY A 128 26.89 17.71 -11.82
N GLU A 129 26.29 18.14 -10.71
CA GLU A 129 24.97 17.65 -10.30
C GLU A 129 23.84 18.45 -10.99
N PRO A 130 22.77 17.78 -11.45
CA PRO A 130 21.76 18.43 -12.28
C PRO A 130 20.73 19.23 -11.47
N TYR A 131 20.76 19.15 -10.13
CA TYR A 131 19.77 19.80 -9.27
C TYR A 131 19.71 21.32 -9.44
N VAL A 132 18.63 21.92 -8.91
CA VAL A 132 18.45 23.38 -8.88
C VAL A 132 18.29 23.84 -7.44
N GLY A 133 19.19 24.72 -7.03
CA GLY A 133 19.19 25.37 -5.72
C GLY A 133 20.39 26.32 -5.57
N PRO A 134 20.57 26.94 -4.40
CA PRO A 134 19.72 26.80 -3.21
C PRO A 134 18.31 27.37 -3.43
N ALA A 135 17.36 26.91 -2.61
CA ALA A 135 15.95 27.32 -2.62
C ALA A 135 15.44 27.52 -1.18
N LEU A 136 16.28 28.13 -0.35
CA LEU A 136 16.02 28.38 1.07
C LEU A 136 14.76 29.24 1.28
N ASP A 137 14.45 30.14 0.35
CA ASP A 137 13.26 30.99 0.36
C ASP A 137 11.95 30.19 0.37
N ILE A 138 11.92 29.03 -0.30
CA ILE A 138 10.75 28.14 -0.28
C ILE A 138 10.63 27.44 1.08
N LEU A 139 11.75 27.01 1.65
CA LEU A 139 11.79 26.39 2.97
C LEU A 139 11.43 27.39 4.08
N ASP A 140 11.85 28.66 3.94
CA ASP A 140 11.44 29.76 4.83
C ASP A 140 9.92 29.92 4.85
N ARG A 141 9.28 29.93 3.68
CA ARG A 141 7.82 30.04 3.57
C ARG A 141 7.10 28.90 4.29
N ALA A 142 7.60 27.67 4.19
CA ALA A 142 7.02 26.53 4.92
C ALA A 142 7.03 26.76 6.44
N VAL A 143 8.17 27.23 6.97
CA VAL A 143 8.30 27.54 8.41
C VAL A 143 7.41 28.71 8.83
N GLU A 144 7.31 29.75 7.99
CA GLU A 144 6.46 30.92 8.24
C GLU A 144 4.97 30.60 8.22
N TRP A 145 4.51 29.81 7.25
CA TRP A 145 3.12 29.35 7.19
C TRP A 145 2.78 28.45 8.37
N ALA A 146 3.71 27.60 8.81
CA ALA A 146 3.53 26.80 10.02
C ALA A 146 3.40 27.67 11.27
N GLU A 147 4.25 28.70 11.45
CA GLU A 147 4.14 29.65 12.57
C GLU A 147 2.79 30.37 12.57
N GLU A 148 2.30 30.80 11.41
CA GLU A 148 1.03 31.51 11.28
C GLU A 148 -0.19 30.64 11.65
N TYR A 149 -0.17 29.36 11.27
CA TYR A 149 -1.25 28.44 11.56
C TYR A 149 -1.05 27.60 12.83
N ASN A 150 -0.02 27.93 13.63
CA ASN A 150 0.33 27.22 14.86
C ASN A 150 0.55 25.71 14.65
N LEU A 151 1.22 25.37 13.55
CA LEU A 151 1.69 24.03 13.24
C LEU A 151 3.16 23.88 13.63
N GLU A 152 3.51 22.70 14.11
CA GLU A 152 4.89 22.31 14.33
C GLU A 152 5.56 21.79 13.05
N VAL A 153 6.88 21.99 12.93
CA VAL A 153 7.66 21.61 11.76
C VAL A 153 8.77 20.65 12.17
N LEU A 154 8.76 19.46 11.56
CA LEU A 154 9.89 18.55 11.48
C LEU A 154 10.61 18.78 10.15
N LEU A 155 11.80 19.38 10.21
CA LEU A 155 12.66 19.56 9.04
C LEU A 155 13.43 18.27 8.78
N ASP A 156 13.31 17.72 7.58
CA ASP A 156 13.91 16.43 7.24
C ASP A 156 14.91 16.54 6.08
N LEU A 157 16.19 16.28 6.38
CA LEU A 157 17.25 16.22 5.37
C LEU A 157 17.11 14.91 4.58
N HIS A 158 16.20 14.94 3.61
CA HIS A 158 15.69 13.76 2.94
C HIS A 158 16.58 13.25 1.80
N GLY A 159 17.50 14.08 1.32
CA GLY A 159 18.56 13.68 0.39
C GLY A 159 19.89 14.26 0.83
N CYS A 160 20.88 13.39 1.09
CA CYS A 160 22.21 13.78 1.55
C CYS A 160 23.22 13.89 0.39
N PRO A 161 24.28 14.72 0.53
CA PRO A 161 25.36 14.76 -0.43
C PRO A 161 25.98 13.38 -0.71
N GLY A 162 26.04 13.00 -1.99
CA GLY A 162 26.52 11.69 -2.42
C GLY A 162 25.56 10.51 -2.22
N GLY A 163 24.39 10.74 -1.62
CA GLY A 163 23.34 9.75 -1.36
C GLY A 163 23.63 8.88 -0.14
N GLU A 164 22.75 8.93 0.86
CA GLU A 164 22.76 8.06 2.05
C GLU A 164 22.18 6.66 1.78
N SER A 165 21.61 6.47 0.59
CA SER A 165 21.08 5.18 0.12
C SER A 165 21.21 5.05 -1.41
N PRO A 166 21.11 3.81 -1.96
CA PRO A 166 21.07 3.61 -3.41
C PRO A 166 19.70 3.94 -4.03
N ASP A 167 18.73 4.36 -3.23
CA ASP A 167 17.32 4.40 -3.60
C ASP A 167 16.84 5.76 -4.10
N ALA A 168 15.75 5.74 -4.86
CA ALA A 168 15.21 6.95 -5.47
C ALA A 168 14.82 8.07 -4.48
N PRO A 169 14.28 7.78 -3.27
CA PRO A 169 13.85 8.81 -2.33
C PRO A 169 14.96 9.77 -1.88
N CYS A 170 16.25 9.39 -1.92
CA CYS A 170 17.34 10.33 -1.60
C CYS A 170 17.59 11.39 -2.70
N GLY A 171 16.78 11.39 -3.78
CA GLY A 171 16.89 12.23 -4.97
C GLY A 171 17.77 11.63 -6.06
N ARG A 172 18.52 10.56 -5.78
CA ARG A 172 19.42 9.90 -6.74
C ARG A 172 19.37 8.38 -6.65
N ARG A 173 18.79 7.75 -7.68
CA ARG A 173 18.74 6.29 -7.77
C ARG A 173 20.03 5.69 -8.34
N GLN A 174 20.71 4.86 -7.54
CA GLN A 174 21.95 4.14 -7.91
C GLN A 174 21.78 2.62 -7.80
N ARG A 175 20.83 2.06 -8.57
CA ARG A 175 20.52 0.62 -8.58
C ARG A 175 21.06 -0.12 -9.83
N PRO A 176 21.33 -1.44 -9.75
CA PRO A 176 21.26 -2.28 -8.53
C PRO A 176 22.31 -1.86 -7.49
N GLU A 177 22.16 -2.30 -6.25
CA GLU A 177 22.94 -1.84 -5.08
C GLU A 177 24.45 -1.90 -5.29
N SER A 178 24.95 -2.78 -6.17
CA SER A 178 26.36 -2.85 -6.56
C SER A 178 26.92 -1.56 -7.18
N LYS A 179 26.07 -0.61 -7.61
CA LYS A 179 26.46 0.71 -8.13
C LYS A 179 26.64 1.77 -7.05
N TRP A 180 26.34 1.44 -5.79
CA TRP A 180 26.47 2.34 -4.66
C TRP A 180 27.31 1.69 -3.56
N ALA A 181 28.15 2.50 -2.92
CA ALA A 181 28.92 2.10 -1.76
C ALA A 181 28.73 3.18 -0.70
N TRP A 182 28.64 2.79 0.57
CA TRP A 182 28.32 3.75 1.64
C TRP A 182 29.35 4.88 1.75
N GLN A 183 30.58 4.68 1.30
CA GLN A 183 31.63 5.73 1.25
C GLN A 183 31.33 6.84 0.22
N GLN A 184 30.38 6.63 -0.69
CA GLN A 184 29.91 7.69 -1.59
C GLN A 184 29.11 8.75 -0.82
N TRP A 185 28.48 8.38 0.30
CA TRP A 185 27.80 9.33 1.18
C TRP A 185 28.81 10.29 1.81
N ARG A 186 28.72 11.57 1.44
CA ARG A 186 29.61 12.64 1.92
C ARG A 186 29.13 13.15 3.27
N ARG A 187 29.37 12.35 4.32
CA ARG A 187 28.89 12.60 5.70
C ARG A 187 29.22 14.00 6.22
N LEU A 188 30.43 14.51 5.99
CA LEU A 188 30.83 15.83 6.50
C LEU A 188 30.04 16.98 5.85
N GLU A 189 29.73 16.87 4.55
CA GLU A 189 28.86 17.84 3.87
C GLU A 189 27.41 17.72 4.35
N THR A 190 26.98 16.51 4.73
CA THR A 190 25.66 16.28 5.37
C THR A 190 25.57 17.03 6.70
N LEU A 191 26.60 16.91 7.56
CA LEU A 191 26.69 17.69 8.79
C LEU A 191 26.69 19.20 8.52
N LYS A 192 27.33 19.65 7.43
CA LYS A 192 27.31 21.07 7.05
C LYS A 192 25.90 21.55 6.65
N ALA A 193 25.14 20.73 5.94
CA ALA A 193 23.75 21.04 5.61
C ALA A 193 22.89 21.19 6.89
N LEU A 194 23.03 20.26 7.83
CA LEU A 194 22.35 20.31 9.13
C LEU A 194 22.74 21.55 9.94
N GLU A 195 24.01 21.94 9.94
CA GLU A 195 24.48 23.15 10.60
C GLU A 195 23.78 24.40 10.04
N VAL A 196 23.72 24.54 8.71
CA VAL A 196 23.08 25.69 8.04
C VAL A 196 21.59 25.75 8.37
N VAL A 197 20.90 24.62 8.32
CA VAL A 197 19.47 24.53 8.67
C VAL A 197 19.24 24.90 10.14
N ALA A 198 20.03 24.31 11.05
CA ALA A 198 19.90 24.57 12.48
C ALA A 198 20.19 26.03 12.84
N GLN A 199 21.24 26.64 12.26
CA GLN A 199 21.56 28.05 12.48
C GLN A 199 20.42 28.96 11.98
N ARG A 200 19.95 28.71 10.75
CA ARG A 200 18.91 29.52 10.10
C ARG A 200 17.60 29.54 10.88
N TYR A 201 17.19 28.41 11.44
CA TYR A 201 15.89 28.28 12.11
C TYR A 201 15.96 28.26 13.63
N SER A 202 17.13 28.47 14.24
CA SER A 202 17.33 28.44 15.70
C SER A 202 16.33 29.30 16.49
N GLY A 203 15.96 30.47 15.94
CA GLY A 203 14.99 31.39 16.52
C GLY A 203 13.52 31.11 16.17
N ARG A 204 13.22 30.17 15.27
CA ARG A 204 11.85 29.88 14.81
C ARG A 204 11.18 28.86 15.72
N LYS A 205 10.05 29.24 16.33
CA LYS A 205 9.40 28.43 17.38
C LYS A 205 8.60 27.26 16.82
N SER A 206 8.12 27.36 15.57
CA SER A 206 7.43 26.26 14.90
C SER A 206 8.35 25.08 14.59
N VAL A 207 9.65 25.31 14.40
CA VAL A 207 10.61 24.21 14.19
C VAL A 207 10.83 23.50 15.52
N THR A 208 10.23 22.32 15.67
CA THR A 208 10.32 21.49 16.88
C THR A 208 11.06 20.18 16.65
N GLY A 209 11.35 19.82 15.40
CA GLY A 209 12.15 18.65 15.06
C GLY A 209 13.12 18.87 13.90
N ILE A 210 14.25 18.14 13.93
CA ILE A 210 15.15 17.98 12.79
C ILE A 210 15.47 16.49 12.63
N ALA A 211 15.12 15.89 11.48
CA ALA A 211 15.60 14.58 11.07
C ALA A 211 16.95 14.72 10.35
N VAL A 212 17.96 14.01 10.85
CA VAL A 212 19.36 14.19 10.46
C VAL A 212 19.69 13.59 9.09
N CYS A 213 18.90 12.61 8.67
CA CYS A 213 18.74 12.07 7.33
C CYS A 213 17.37 11.37 7.27
N ASN A 214 16.99 10.79 6.12
CA ASN A 214 15.71 10.07 5.99
C ASN A 214 15.86 8.53 6.06
N GLU A 215 16.35 7.89 5.01
CA GLU A 215 16.39 6.42 4.91
C GLU A 215 17.81 5.90 4.64
N PRO A 216 18.74 6.00 5.61
CA PRO A 216 20.12 5.56 5.42
C PRO A 216 20.18 4.06 5.15
N SER A 217 20.86 3.67 4.08
CA SER A 217 20.92 2.27 3.65
C SER A 217 21.46 1.34 4.74
N ARG A 218 20.91 0.13 4.80
CA ARG A 218 21.41 -0.96 5.67
C ARG A 218 22.88 -1.32 5.45
N LEU A 219 23.44 -0.98 4.28
CA LEU A 219 24.85 -1.21 3.90
C LEU A 219 25.83 -0.26 4.60
N ILE A 220 25.35 0.86 5.17
CA ILE A 220 26.17 1.69 6.07
C ILE A 220 26.40 0.88 7.36
N PRO A 221 27.65 0.73 7.86
CA PRO A 221 27.88 0.07 9.13
C PRO A 221 27.14 0.78 10.28
N ALA A 222 26.50 0.02 11.18
CA ALA A 222 25.65 0.60 12.23
C ALA A 222 26.43 1.56 13.16
N ASP A 223 27.69 1.25 13.45
CA ASP A 223 28.56 2.08 14.28
C ASP A 223 28.99 3.38 13.56
N ILE A 224 29.12 3.35 12.24
CA ILE A 224 29.38 4.55 11.42
C ILE A 224 28.14 5.45 11.42
N LEU A 225 26.94 4.88 11.27
CA LEU A 225 25.69 5.63 11.31
C LEU A 225 25.43 6.22 12.71
N ALA A 226 25.67 5.45 13.77
CA ALA A 226 25.53 5.95 15.14
C ALA A 226 26.53 7.09 15.45
N ARG A 227 27.77 7.02 14.93
CA ARG A 227 28.74 8.13 15.04
C ARG A 227 28.29 9.37 14.27
N PHE A 228 27.71 9.20 13.07
CA PHE A 228 27.10 10.31 12.35
C PHE A 228 25.99 10.97 13.18
N TYR A 229 25.08 10.19 13.77
CA TYR A 229 24.01 10.71 14.63
C TYR A 229 24.56 11.48 15.83
N ASP A 230 25.62 10.96 16.45
CA ASP A 230 26.27 11.60 17.59
C ASP A 230 26.86 12.97 17.20
N GLU A 231 27.55 13.02 16.06
CA GLU A 231 28.10 14.25 15.46
C GLU A 231 27.00 15.22 15.03
N ALA A 232 25.89 14.72 14.47
CA ALA A 232 24.76 15.53 13.99
C ALA A 232 24.03 16.22 15.15
N VAL A 233 23.79 15.51 16.25
CA VAL A 233 23.20 16.12 17.45
C VAL A 233 24.10 17.24 17.97
N ASP A 234 25.42 17.04 18.03
CA ASP A 234 26.35 18.09 18.44
C ASP A 234 26.30 19.33 17.54
N VAL A 235 26.30 19.12 16.23
CA VAL A 235 26.24 20.22 15.25
C VAL A 235 24.95 21.02 15.41
N ILE A 236 23.81 20.34 15.53
CA ILE A 236 22.50 20.98 15.70
C ILE A 236 22.45 21.75 17.02
N ARG A 237 22.91 21.15 18.12
CA ARG A 237 22.92 21.78 19.44
C ARG A 237 23.85 23.00 19.48
N LYS A 238 25.06 22.90 18.89
CA LYS A 238 26.02 24.02 18.77
C LYS A 238 25.50 25.17 17.90
N ALA A 239 24.66 24.88 16.93
CA ALA A 239 23.99 25.86 16.07
C ALA A 239 22.85 26.64 16.77
N GLY A 240 22.58 26.37 18.05
CA GLY A 240 21.59 27.09 18.86
C GLY A 240 20.23 26.39 18.96
N MET A 241 20.05 25.23 18.34
CA MET A 241 18.86 24.40 18.52
C MET A 241 18.94 23.64 19.84
N THR A 242 18.58 24.29 20.93
CA THR A 242 18.54 23.73 22.30
C THR A 242 17.57 22.54 22.43
N ASP A 243 17.42 21.99 23.64
CA ASP A 243 16.50 20.90 23.97
C ASP A 243 15.02 21.18 23.70
N ARG A 244 14.65 22.37 23.21
CA ARG A 244 13.34 22.62 22.59
C ARG A 244 13.11 21.78 21.33
N VAL A 245 14.17 21.48 20.58
CA VAL A 245 14.10 20.77 19.29
C VAL A 245 14.50 19.32 19.47
N THR A 246 13.63 18.41 19.06
CA THR A 246 13.92 16.98 19.02
C THR A 246 14.79 16.64 17.82
N VAL A 247 15.92 15.96 18.06
CA VAL A 247 16.75 15.45 16.96
C VAL A 247 16.30 14.01 16.65
N VAL A 248 15.82 13.82 15.43
CA VAL A 248 15.18 12.60 14.94
C VAL A 248 16.21 11.75 14.19
N LEU A 249 16.33 10.47 14.58
CA LEU A 249 17.42 9.55 14.22
C LEU A 249 16.88 8.31 13.50
N PRO A 250 16.88 8.27 12.16
CA PRO A 250 16.25 7.16 11.46
C PRO A 250 16.89 5.79 11.66
N VAL A 251 16.07 4.74 11.66
CA VAL A 251 16.51 3.34 11.80
C VAL A 251 16.03 2.45 10.64
N PHE A 252 15.84 3.05 9.47
CA PHE A 252 15.31 2.40 8.27
C PHE A 252 15.97 1.05 7.94
N GLN A 253 15.15 0.01 7.72
CA GLN A 253 15.57 -1.38 7.44
C GLN A 253 16.54 -1.97 8.49
N ARG A 254 16.43 -1.55 9.75
CA ARG A 254 17.20 -2.08 10.87
C ARG A 254 16.28 -2.46 12.02
N CYS A 255 16.69 -3.45 12.79
CA CYS A 255 16.04 -3.75 14.06
C CYS A 255 16.31 -2.59 15.05
N LEU A 256 15.23 -1.94 15.50
CA LEU A 256 15.30 -0.78 16.40
C LEU A 256 16.06 -1.11 17.69
N ARG A 257 15.71 -2.21 18.37
CA ARG A 257 16.39 -2.65 19.61
C ARG A 257 17.90 -2.85 19.42
N THR A 258 18.31 -3.49 18.33
CA THR A 258 19.73 -3.72 18.05
C THR A 258 20.46 -2.41 17.76
N PHE A 259 19.83 -1.50 17.01
CA PHE A 259 20.44 -0.21 16.71
C PHE A 259 20.50 0.71 17.93
N GLU A 260 19.48 0.69 18.80
CA GLU A 260 19.49 1.42 20.07
C GLU A 260 20.68 1.03 20.94
N ALA A 261 21.02 -0.25 21.02
CA ALA A 261 22.17 -0.71 21.78
C ALA A 261 23.49 -0.12 21.24
N VAL A 262 23.65 -0.04 19.91
CA VAL A 262 24.81 0.59 19.26
C VAL A 262 24.82 2.10 19.52
N TRP A 263 23.67 2.77 19.38
CA TRP A 263 23.51 4.19 19.68
C TRP A 263 23.91 4.51 21.12
N ARG A 264 23.46 3.71 22.10
CA ARG A 264 23.79 3.90 23.51
C ARG A 264 25.29 3.76 23.77
N GLN A 265 25.94 2.81 23.12
CA GLN A 265 27.39 2.61 23.23
C GLN A 265 28.18 3.80 22.65
N VAL A 266 27.75 4.33 21.50
CA VAL A 266 28.42 5.44 20.83
C VAL A 266 28.16 6.77 21.54
N SER A 267 26.89 7.10 21.79
CA SER A 267 26.47 8.36 22.41
C SER A 267 26.76 8.45 23.91
N ARG A 268 26.92 7.30 24.58
CA ARG A 268 27.11 7.21 26.05
C ARG A 268 26.01 7.93 26.84
N GLY A 269 24.81 8.05 26.28
CA GLY A 269 23.67 8.73 26.92
C GLY A 269 23.84 10.23 27.12
N ARG A 270 24.77 10.89 26.40
CA ARG A 270 25.08 12.31 26.59
C ARG A 270 24.07 13.28 25.97
N HIS A 271 23.17 12.77 25.12
CA HIS A 271 22.22 13.57 24.36
C HIS A 271 20.83 13.52 24.98
N SER A 272 20.20 14.68 25.09
CA SER A 272 18.81 14.86 25.49
C SER A 272 17.94 15.20 24.29
N ASN A 273 16.65 14.87 24.43
CA ASN A 273 15.61 15.15 23.45
C ASN A 273 15.97 14.63 22.03
N THR A 274 16.33 13.35 21.95
CA THR A 274 16.45 12.60 20.69
C THR A 274 15.37 11.51 20.62
N CYS A 275 15.02 11.09 19.41
CA CYS A 275 14.15 9.93 19.19
C CYS A 275 14.52 9.20 17.91
N PHE A 276 14.14 7.94 17.79
CA PHE A 276 14.31 7.17 16.56
C PHE A 276 13.19 7.43 15.56
N ASP A 277 13.51 7.46 14.27
CA ASP A 277 12.52 7.52 13.19
C ASP A 277 12.30 6.13 12.60
N VAL A 278 11.06 5.65 12.63
CA VAL A 278 10.66 4.37 12.02
C VAL A 278 9.64 4.61 10.91
N HIS A 279 9.83 3.91 9.80
CA HIS A 279 8.92 3.95 8.66
C HIS A 279 8.24 2.59 8.54
N TYR A 280 6.90 2.57 8.61
CA TYR A 280 6.12 1.34 8.51
C TYR A 280 5.32 1.35 7.21
N TYR A 281 5.78 0.56 6.24
CA TYR A 281 5.08 0.32 4.98
C TYR A 281 4.75 -1.15 4.82
N HIS A 282 3.47 -1.46 4.65
CA HIS A 282 2.95 -2.82 4.60
C HIS A 282 2.68 -3.30 3.16
N CYS A 283 3.34 -2.70 2.17
CA CYS A 283 3.10 -2.97 0.74
C CYS A 283 4.35 -3.29 -0.09
N PHE A 284 5.53 -3.03 0.46
CA PHE A 284 6.79 -3.30 -0.23
C PHE A 284 7.30 -4.69 0.11
N GLU A 285 8.10 -5.31 -0.75
CA GLU A 285 8.66 -6.65 -0.53
C GLU A 285 7.66 -7.83 -0.60
N ASP A 286 8.18 -9.00 -0.93
CA ASP A 286 7.37 -10.23 -1.06
C ASP A 286 6.72 -10.64 0.27
N THR A 287 7.36 -10.36 1.41
CA THR A 287 6.84 -10.72 2.74
C THR A 287 5.51 -10.06 3.00
N TRP A 288 5.45 -8.73 2.90
CA TRP A 288 4.22 -7.98 3.10
C TRP A 288 3.16 -8.31 2.04
N ASN A 289 3.57 -8.51 0.78
CA ASN A 289 2.62 -8.86 -0.27
C ASN A 289 1.93 -10.22 -0.10
N ARG A 290 2.55 -11.14 0.66
CA ARG A 290 2.01 -12.48 0.96
C ARG A 290 1.14 -12.53 2.21
N MET A 291 1.23 -11.54 3.08
CA MET A 291 0.50 -11.52 4.34
C MET A 291 -1.01 -11.38 4.12
N THR A 292 -1.80 -12.03 4.96
CA THR A 292 -3.25 -11.80 5.06
C THR A 292 -3.52 -10.47 5.76
N LEU A 293 -4.76 -9.99 5.66
CA LEU A 293 -5.17 -8.80 6.41
C LEU A 293 -5.05 -9.00 7.92
N ALA A 294 -5.34 -10.21 8.43
CA ALA A 294 -5.15 -10.54 9.84
C ALA A 294 -3.68 -10.42 10.25
N GLU A 295 -2.76 -10.99 9.48
CA GLU A 295 -1.32 -10.90 9.71
C GLU A 295 -0.81 -9.45 9.72
N HIS A 296 -1.29 -8.59 8.81
CA HIS A 296 -0.95 -7.17 8.85
C HIS A 296 -1.46 -6.48 10.11
N LEU A 297 -2.70 -6.76 10.54
CA LEU A 297 -3.26 -6.17 11.76
C LEU A 297 -2.51 -6.62 13.02
N ARG A 298 -2.07 -7.89 13.08
CA ARG A 298 -1.18 -8.37 14.13
C ARG A 298 0.18 -7.67 14.11
N ALA A 299 0.79 -7.51 12.94
CA ALA A 299 2.04 -6.77 12.81
C ALA A 299 1.90 -5.31 13.30
N VAL A 300 0.76 -4.67 13.04
CA VAL A 300 0.45 -3.32 13.57
C VAL A 300 0.35 -3.32 15.11
N GLU A 301 -0.29 -4.32 15.73
CA GLU A 301 -0.28 -4.46 17.19
C GLU A 301 1.14 -4.60 17.75
N ASP A 302 2.00 -5.37 17.07
CA ASP A 302 3.39 -5.61 17.44
C ASP A 302 4.22 -4.32 17.33
N HIS A 303 4.07 -3.56 16.24
CA HIS A 303 4.68 -2.24 16.08
C HIS A 303 4.26 -1.30 17.21
N GLY A 304 2.98 -1.27 17.57
CA GLY A 304 2.48 -0.47 18.69
C GLY A 304 3.08 -0.86 20.04
N ARG A 305 3.51 -2.12 20.23
CA ARG A 305 4.23 -2.55 21.44
C ARG A 305 5.70 -2.13 21.39
N GLU A 306 6.38 -2.31 20.26
CA GLU A 306 7.79 -1.91 20.07
C GLU A 306 7.97 -0.39 20.25
N LEU A 307 7.04 0.42 19.74
CA LEU A 307 7.06 1.88 19.83
C LEU A 307 7.04 2.44 21.26
N GLN A 308 6.58 1.65 22.24
CA GLN A 308 6.57 2.05 23.65
C GLN A 308 7.89 1.79 24.36
N GLU A 309 8.79 1.02 23.76
CA GLU A 309 10.04 0.62 24.39
C GLU A 309 11.13 1.70 24.30
N PHE A 310 11.07 2.54 23.28
CA PHE A 310 12.10 3.54 22.97
C PHE A 310 11.48 4.88 22.59
N PRO A 311 12.18 6.01 22.79
CA PRO A 311 11.76 7.28 22.21
C PRO A 311 11.71 7.17 20.68
N ALA A 312 10.53 7.30 20.08
CA ALA A 312 10.32 7.05 18.67
C ALA A 312 9.24 7.97 18.07
N VAL A 313 9.37 8.27 16.78
CA VAL A 313 8.36 8.83 15.90
C VAL A 313 8.13 7.85 14.76
N VAL A 314 6.87 7.68 14.33
CA VAL A 314 6.56 7.02 13.05
C VAL A 314 6.59 8.09 11.96
N GLY A 315 7.78 8.41 11.41
CA GLY A 315 7.94 9.50 10.45
C GLY A 315 7.28 9.25 9.11
N GLU A 316 7.01 7.97 8.77
CA GLU A 316 6.31 7.61 7.56
C GLU A 316 5.46 6.35 7.72
N TRP A 317 4.21 6.43 7.26
CA TRP A 317 3.27 5.32 7.11
C TRP A 317 2.16 5.68 6.13
N SER A 318 1.50 4.70 5.53
CA SER A 318 0.40 4.92 4.57
C SER A 318 -0.69 3.84 4.72
N LEU A 319 -1.76 3.90 3.92
CA LEU A 319 -2.79 2.83 3.89
C LEU A 319 -2.54 1.78 2.80
N ALA A 320 -1.37 1.82 2.15
CA ALA A 320 -1.02 0.83 1.15
C ALA A 320 -0.80 -0.54 1.79
N LEU A 321 -1.54 -1.54 1.32
CA LEU A 321 -1.49 -2.92 1.77
C LEU A 321 -0.81 -3.82 0.73
N GLY A 322 -0.22 -4.91 1.20
CA GLY A 322 0.28 -5.98 0.36
C GLY A 322 -0.83 -6.60 -0.49
N GLY A 323 -0.49 -7.09 -1.69
CA GLY A 323 -1.47 -7.50 -2.69
C GLY A 323 -2.51 -8.52 -2.20
N ARG A 324 -2.12 -9.49 -1.34
CA ARG A 324 -3.06 -10.46 -0.77
C ARG A 324 -4.07 -9.80 0.16
N ALA A 325 -3.62 -8.98 1.11
CA ALA A 325 -4.48 -8.29 2.05
C ALA A 325 -5.35 -7.22 1.39
N ALA A 326 -4.81 -6.51 0.38
CA ALA A 326 -5.57 -5.54 -0.41
C ALA A 326 -6.75 -6.18 -1.17
N SER A 327 -6.66 -7.49 -1.46
CA SER A 327 -7.72 -8.27 -2.11
C SER A 327 -8.63 -9.02 -1.12
N ALA A 328 -8.41 -8.87 0.19
CA ALA A 328 -9.09 -9.69 1.20
C ALA A 328 -10.58 -9.34 1.36
N MET A 329 -10.96 -8.09 1.11
CA MET A 329 -12.33 -7.58 1.21
C MET A 329 -12.46 -6.34 0.32
N CYS A 330 -13.52 -5.55 0.50
CA CYS A 330 -13.65 -4.28 -0.21
C CYS A 330 -12.42 -3.39 0.05
N PRO A 331 -11.74 -2.84 -0.97
CA PRO A 331 -10.51 -2.06 -0.76
C PRO A 331 -10.70 -0.90 0.24
N LYS A 332 -11.84 -0.23 0.19
CA LYS A 332 -12.18 0.86 1.12
C LYS A 332 -12.29 0.36 2.57
N GLU A 333 -12.95 -0.79 2.78
CA GLU A 333 -13.11 -1.39 4.11
C GLU A 333 -11.78 -1.88 4.67
N ALA A 334 -10.97 -2.54 3.84
CA ALA A 334 -9.62 -2.98 4.19
C ALA A 334 -8.75 -1.80 4.62
N MET A 335 -8.71 -0.73 3.81
CA MET A 335 -7.97 0.49 4.13
C MET A 335 -8.49 1.17 5.40
N ASN A 336 -9.81 1.25 5.60
CA ASN A 336 -10.38 1.86 6.80
C ASN A 336 -10.04 1.06 8.08
N LEU A 337 -10.20 -0.26 8.04
CA LEU A 337 -9.86 -1.14 9.16
C LEU A 337 -8.37 -1.05 9.50
N PHE A 338 -7.53 -1.17 8.47
CA PHE A 338 -6.08 -1.11 8.60
C PHE A 338 -5.61 0.27 9.09
N GLY A 339 -6.14 1.35 8.51
CA GLY A 339 -5.80 2.72 8.87
C GLY A 339 -6.13 3.06 10.32
N ARG A 340 -7.30 2.66 10.82
CA ARG A 340 -7.66 2.86 12.23
C ARG A 340 -6.78 2.05 13.19
N ALA A 341 -6.42 0.81 12.82
CA ALA A 341 -5.50 0.01 13.62
C ALA A 341 -4.10 0.66 13.68
N GLN A 342 -3.58 1.12 12.54
CA GLN A 342 -2.31 1.84 12.45
C GLN A 342 -2.34 3.11 13.29
N LEU A 343 -3.39 3.93 13.15
CA LEU A 343 -3.52 5.18 13.90
C LEU A 343 -3.46 4.95 15.42
N GLN A 344 -4.15 3.93 15.93
CA GLN A 344 -4.08 3.56 17.35
C GLN A 344 -2.69 3.05 17.76
N ALA A 345 -2.08 2.20 16.94
CA ALA A 345 -0.76 1.65 17.25
C ALA A 345 0.32 2.73 17.23
N TYR A 346 0.32 3.58 16.20
CA TYR A 346 1.35 4.60 15.97
C TYR A 346 1.19 5.81 16.90
N SER A 347 -0.02 6.06 17.41
CA SER A 347 -0.24 7.04 18.48
C SER A 347 0.43 6.66 19.81
N LYS A 348 0.92 5.43 19.96
CA LYS A 348 1.73 4.99 21.11
C LYS A 348 3.20 5.44 21.02
N ALA A 349 3.65 5.90 19.85
CA ALA A 349 4.97 6.47 19.69
C ALA A 349 5.11 7.74 20.54
N SER A 350 6.18 7.86 21.31
CA SER A 350 6.38 8.99 22.24
C SER A 350 6.53 10.35 21.55
N ARG A 351 6.79 10.36 20.24
CA ARG A 351 6.83 11.57 19.40
C ARG A 351 5.77 11.58 18.30
N GLY A 352 4.84 10.62 18.32
CA GLY A 352 3.71 10.57 17.40
C GLY A 352 4.09 10.09 16.00
N TRP A 353 3.42 10.61 14.98
CA TRP A 353 3.44 10.05 13.63
C TRP A 353 3.22 11.10 12.54
N PHE A 354 3.69 10.78 11.33
CA PHE A 354 3.44 11.54 10.11
C PHE A 354 2.97 10.62 8.98
N PHE A 355 1.77 10.87 8.46
CA PHE A 355 1.25 10.12 7.32
C PHE A 355 1.99 10.52 6.04
N TRP A 356 2.43 9.52 5.26
CA TRP A 356 2.96 9.71 3.92
C TRP A 356 1.83 9.45 2.90
N ASN A 357 1.25 10.49 2.27
CA ASN A 357 1.67 11.90 2.19
C ASN A 357 0.47 12.86 2.28
N TRP A 358 0.70 14.18 2.44
CA TRP A 358 -0.37 15.18 2.34
C TRP A 358 -1.12 15.08 1.00
N ARG A 359 -0.36 14.87 -0.08
CA ARG A 359 -0.90 14.68 -1.42
C ARG A 359 -0.07 13.71 -2.25
N ASP A 360 -0.72 12.91 -3.07
CA ASP A 360 -0.05 11.98 -3.99
C ASP A 360 -0.89 11.73 -5.26
N GLY A 361 -0.25 11.28 -6.34
CA GLY A 361 -0.92 10.83 -7.56
C GLY A 361 -1.32 9.34 -7.56
N ALA A 362 -0.93 8.56 -6.56
CA ALA A 362 -1.08 7.11 -6.49
C ALA A 362 -2.38 6.62 -5.84
N GLY A 363 -3.33 7.53 -5.55
CA GLY A 363 -4.65 7.19 -5.00
C GLY A 363 -4.77 7.33 -3.48
N PRO A 364 -5.92 6.94 -2.90
CA PRO A 364 -6.25 7.22 -1.50
C PRO A 364 -5.24 6.65 -0.51
N ALA A 365 -4.62 5.51 -0.82
CA ALA A 365 -3.66 4.86 0.06
C ALA A 365 -2.45 5.75 0.44
N TRP A 366 -2.13 6.76 -0.38
CA TRP A 366 -0.97 7.63 -0.25
C TRP A 366 -1.34 9.13 -0.15
N ASP A 367 -2.62 9.50 -0.26
CA ASP A 367 -3.10 10.88 -0.23
C ASP A 367 -3.99 11.10 1.01
N PHE A 368 -3.46 11.81 2.02
CA PHE A 368 -4.15 12.05 3.28
C PHE A 368 -5.45 12.83 3.09
N ARG A 369 -5.50 13.78 2.16
CA ARG A 369 -6.71 14.58 1.90
C ARG A 369 -7.85 13.68 1.45
N THR A 370 -7.55 12.72 0.57
CA THR A 370 -8.51 11.74 0.08
C THR A 370 -8.91 10.77 1.19
N CYS A 371 -7.95 10.28 2.00
CA CYS A 371 -8.25 9.49 3.20
C CYS A 371 -9.23 10.18 4.14
N PHE A 372 -8.99 11.47 4.41
CA PHE A 372 -9.83 12.28 5.28
C PHE A 372 -11.22 12.51 4.69
N GLN A 373 -11.31 12.89 3.41
CA GLN A 373 -12.59 13.10 2.71
C GLN A 373 -13.45 11.83 2.65
N GLU A 374 -12.82 10.67 2.53
CA GLU A 374 -13.50 9.38 2.45
C GLU A 374 -13.80 8.74 3.82
N GLY A 375 -13.35 9.35 4.92
CA GLY A 375 -13.53 8.84 6.28
C GLY A 375 -12.70 7.59 6.59
N LEU A 376 -11.56 7.38 5.91
CA LEU A 376 -10.76 6.14 6.06
C LEU A 376 -10.07 6.02 7.42
N LEU A 377 -9.88 7.14 8.12
CA LEU A 377 -9.24 7.18 9.44
C LEU A 377 -10.23 7.54 10.56
N GLU A 378 -11.52 7.69 10.25
CA GLU A 378 -12.55 8.06 11.22
C GLU A 378 -13.12 6.82 11.92
N GLY A 379 -13.33 6.91 13.24
CA GLY A 379 -13.95 5.87 14.07
C GLY A 379 -12.99 5.16 14.99
N THR A 380 -13.52 4.33 15.89
CA THR A 380 -12.71 3.62 16.89
C THR A 380 -11.84 2.55 16.24
N ALA A 381 -10.61 2.38 16.73
CA ALA A 381 -9.76 1.28 16.31
C ALA A 381 -10.42 -0.09 16.54
N PRO A 382 -10.15 -1.08 15.68
CA PRO A 382 -10.72 -2.41 15.85
C PRO A 382 -10.19 -3.08 17.12
N THR A 383 -11.07 -3.76 17.85
CA THR A 383 -10.63 -4.68 18.92
C THR A 383 -10.34 -6.03 18.28
N LEU A 384 -9.08 -6.45 18.30
CA LEU A 384 -8.68 -7.74 17.74
C LEU A 384 -8.85 -8.85 18.80
N PRO A 385 -9.34 -10.05 18.43
CA PRO A 385 -9.44 -11.16 19.37
C PRO A 385 -8.04 -11.57 19.85
N ALA A 386 -7.92 -12.03 21.10
CA ALA A 386 -6.64 -12.54 21.57
C ALA A 386 -6.27 -13.85 20.84
N TRP A 387 -4.99 -14.02 20.53
CA TRP A 387 -4.46 -15.26 19.94
C TRP A 387 -3.16 -15.65 20.66
N ASN A 388 -3.04 -16.93 21.01
CA ASN A 388 -1.90 -17.46 21.75
C ASN A 388 -0.81 -18.05 20.83
N GLY A 389 -0.92 -17.85 19.52
CA GLY A 389 0.00 -18.40 18.52
C GLY A 389 -0.19 -19.89 18.24
N GLN A 390 -1.24 -20.53 18.78
CA GLN A 390 -1.57 -21.93 18.54
C GLN A 390 -2.85 -22.06 17.71
N GLY A 391 -2.82 -22.95 16.71
CA GLY A 391 -3.93 -23.13 15.78
C GLY A 391 -4.15 -21.95 14.84
N GLU A 392 -5.30 -21.93 14.17
CA GLU A 392 -5.73 -20.82 13.30
C GLU A 392 -5.97 -19.54 14.11
N ASP A 393 -5.45 -18.40 13.66
CA ASP A 393 -5.73 -17.10 14.28
C ASP A 393 -7.24 -16.82 14.16
N PRO A 394 -7.97 -16.59 15.27
CA PRO A 394 -9.40 -16.24 15.24
C PRO A 394 -9.72 -15.04 14.35
N LEU A 395 -8.75 -14.13 14.15
CA LEU A 395 -8.91 -12.97 13.28
C LEU A 395 -9.01 -13.37 11.79
N GLU A 396 -8.36 -14.45 11.35
CA GLU A 396 -8.52 -14.97 9.99
C GLU A 396 -9.99 -15.28 9.71
N ARG A 397 -10.66 -15.97 10.64
CA ARG A 397 -12.09 -16.31 10.52
C ARG A 397 -12.99 -15.08 10.55
N LEU A 398 -12.64 -14.06 11.34
CA LEU A 398 -13.45 -12.84 11.42
C LEU A 398 -13.36 -11.98 10.16
N LEU A 399 -12.21 -11.97 9.49
CA LEU A 399 -11.98 -11.18 8.29
C LEU A 399 -12.30 -11.95 7.01
N GLU A 400 -12.80 -13.18 7.13
CA GLU A 400 -13.17 -14.00 6.00
C GLU A 400 -14.43 -13.49 5.30
N PRO A 401 -14.34 -13.17 3.99
CA PRO A 401 -15.51 -12.77 3.20
C PRO A 401 -16.63 -13.80 3.17
N ALA A 402 -16.27 -15.08 3.36
CA ALA A 402 -17.17 -16.22 3.31
C ALA A 402 -17.72 -16.64 4.68
N ALA A 403 -17.35 -15.94 5.76
CA ALA A 403 -17.80 -16.30 7.10
C ALA A 403 -19.31 -16.11 7.33
N SER A 404 -20.03 -15.43 6.43
CA SER A 404 -21.43 -15.10 6.75
C SER A 404 -22.44 -16.23 6.52
N GLU A 405 -22.43 -17.09 5.48
CA GLU A 405 -23.49 -18.12 5.35
C GLU A 405 -23.15 -19.47 4.69
N ASP A 406 -22.19 -19.56 3.75
CA ASP A 406 -21.88 -20.83 3.06
C ASP A 406 -20.37 -21.00 2.82
N PRO A 407 -19.68 -21.92 3.51
CA PRO A 407 -18.24 -22.12 3.36
C PRO A 407 -17.87 -22.96 2.12
N PHE A 408 -18.84 -23.55 1.41
CA PHE A 408 -18.58 -24.50 0.35
C PHE A 408 -18.36 -23.82 -1.01
N VAL A 409 -17.41 -24.35 -1.79
CA VAL A 409 -17.22 -23.98 -3.19
C VAL A 409 -18.29 -24.64 -4.04
N ARG A 410 -19.03 -23.85 -4.80
CA ARG A 410 -20.10 -24.32 -5.69
C ARG A 410 -19.72 -24.19 -7.15
N TYR A 411 -20.37 -25.00 -7.99
CA TYR A 411 -20.35 -24.73 -9.42
C TYR A 411 -20.95 -23.35 -9.71
N GLY A 412 -20.31 -22.58 -10.58
CA GLY A 412 -20.65 -21.19 -10.86
C GLY A 412 -19.92 -20.17 -10.00
N ASP A 413 -19.30 -20.58 -8.89
CA ASP A 413 -18.52 -19.66 -8.06
C ASP A 413 -17.30 -19.11 -8.81
N ALA A 414 -17.02 -17.84 -8.56
CA ALA A 414 -15.75 -17.22 -8.89
C ALA A 414 -14.70 -17.57 -7.84
N VAL A 415 -13.57 -18.12 -8.27
CA VAL A 415 -12.45 -18.52 -7.41
C VAL A 415 -11.11 -18.02 -7.94
N CYS A 416 -10.17 -17.80 -7.03
CA CYS A 416 -8.74 -17.72 -7.32
C CYS A 416 -8.06 -19.03 -6.90
N LEU A 417 -6.99 -19.39 -7.62
CA LEU A 417 -6.14 -20.53 -7.27
C LEU A 417 -4.82 -20.01 -6.74
N ARG A 418 -4.56 -20.16 -5.44
CA ARG A 418 -3.35 -19.68 -4.79
C ARG A 418 -2.34 -20.81 -4.63
N CYS A 419 -1.12 -20.65 -5.15
CA CYS A 419 -0.07 -21.65 -4.96
C CYS A 419 0.63 -21.47 -3.60
N SER A 420 1.41 -22.48 -3.19
CA SER A 420 2.17 -22.47 -1.93
C SER A 420 3.16 -21.30 -1.80
N SER A 421 3.55 -20.67 -2.92
CA SER A 421 4.31 -19.42 -2.89
C SER A 421 3.48 -18.19 -2.48
N GLY A 422 2.17 -18.32 -2.32
CA GLY A 422 1.22 -17.24 -2.06
C GLY A 422 0.72 -16.51 -3.32
N ARG A 423 1.28 -16.79 -4.50
CA ARG A 423 0.84 -16.16 -5.77
C ARG A 423 -0.43 -16.83 -6.30
N CYS A 424 -1.31 -16.06 -6.93
CA CYS A 424 -2.48 -16.62 -7.61
C CYS A 424 -2.18 -16.91 -9.08
N ILE A 425 -2.76 -18.00 -9.59
CA ILE A 425 -2.74 -18.31 -11.01
C ILE A 425 -3.39 -17.16 -11.79
N ASP A 426 -2.64 -16.59 -12.72
CA ASP A 426 -3.07 -15.49 -13.58
C ASP A 426 -3.16 -15.94 -15.05
N VAL A 427 -4.09 -15.34 -15.78
CA VAL A 427 -4.23 -15.54 -17.22
C VAL A 427 -4.00 -14.21 -17.93
N GLU A 428 -3.09 -14.18 -18.87
CA GLU A 428 -2.92 -13.04 -19.77
C GLU A 428 -3.04 -13.53 -21.21
N ARG A 429 -4.11 -13.10 -21.88
CA ARG A 429 -4.54 -13.63 -23.18
C ARG A 429 -4.83 -15.13 -23.07
N SER A 430 -3.87 -15.98 -23.44
CA SER A 430 -3.94 -17.44 -23.34
C SER A 430 -2.81 -18.05 -22.51
N LYS A 431 -1.89 -17.21 -22.01
CA LYS A 431 -0.74 -17.66 -21.20
C LYS A 431 -1.16 -17.72 -19.75
N VAL A 432 -0.83 -18.83 -19.09
CA VAL A 432 -1.08 -19.04 -17.67
C VAL A 432 0.23 -18.89 -16.92
N SER A 433 0.21 -18.18 -15.80
CA SER A 433 1.38 -17.94 -14.94
C SER A 433 0.92 -17.78 -13.48
N ALA A 434 1.85 -17.52 -12.56
CA ALA A 434 1.52 -17.16 -11.18
C ALA A 434 2.45 -16.03 -10.74
N ARG A 435 2.15 -14.81 -11.20
CA ARG A 435 3.06 -13.66 -11.07
C ARG A 435 2.78 -12.80 -9.85
N TRP A 436 1.53 -12.78 -9.37
CA TRP A 436 1.06 -11.77 -8.42
C TRP A 436 0.40 -12.41 -7.20
N PHE A 437 0.46 -11.73 -6.06
CA PHE A 437 -0.12 -12.19 -4.79
C PHE A 437 -1.59 -11.78 -4.60
N GLU A 438 -2.04 -10.77 -5.35
CA GLU A 438 -3.44 -10.36 -5.39
C GLU A 438 -4.35 -11.43 -6.00
N GLY A 439 -5.65 -11.31 -5.73
CA GLY A 439 -6.72 -12.12 -6.32
C GLY A 439 -7.57 -11.29 -7.28
N GLY A 440 -6.95 -10.61 -8.24
CA GLY A 440 -7.61 -9.70 -9.18
C GLY A 440 -8.56 -10.41 -10.16
N ASP A 441 -9.35 -9.63 -10.91
CA ASP A 441 -10.34 -10.18 -11.85
C ASP A 441 -9.73 -11.06 -12.93
N TRP A 442 -8.52 -10.69 -13.37
CA TRP A 442 -7.73 -11.42 -14.35
C TRP A 442 -7.11 -12.73 -13.83
N GLN A 443 -7.14 -12.95 -12.52
CA GLN A 443 -6.77 -14.19 -11.81
C GLN A 443 -8.00 -15.01 -11.39
N THR A 444 -9.18 -14.58 -11.78
CA THR A 444 -10.45 -15.21 -11.41
C THR A 444 -10.84 -16.29 -12.42
N PHE A 445 -11.29 -17.42 -11.89
CA PHE A 445 -11.85 -18.54 -12.63
C PHE A 445 -13.26 -18.85 -12.16
N ILE A 446 -14.17 -19.13 -13.09
CA ILE A 446 -15.48 -19.70 -12.76
C ILE A 446 -15.36 -21.22 -12.73
N VAL A 447 -15.83 -21.83 -11.65
CA VAL A 447 -15.83 -23.29 -11.49
C VAL A 447 -17.00 -23.89 -12.25
N CYS A 448 -16.73 -24.57 -13.36
CA CYS A 448 -17.75 -25.17 -14.22
C CYS A 448 -17.75 -26.70 -14.10
N PRO A 449 -18.92 -27.36 -14.18
CA PRO A 449 -18.97 -28.81 -14.30
C PRO A 449 -18.40 -29.28 -15.64
N ALA A 450 -17.68 -30.40 -15.65
CA ALA A 450 -17.19 -31.00 -16.90
C ALA A 450 -18.30 -31.68 -17.71
N SER A 451 -19.30 -32.27 -17.05
CA SER A 451 -20.47 -32.86 -17.70
C SER A 451 -21.63 -31.87 -17.77
N SER A 452 -22.32 -31.81 -18.91
CA SER A 452 -23.56 -31.02 -19.09
C SER A 452 -24.75 -31.54 -18.27
N SER A 453 -24.64 -32.74 -17.67
CA SER A 453 -25.67 -33.32 -16.80
C SER A 453 -25.56 -32.90 -15.33
N ALA A 454 -24.42 -32.33 -14.91
CA ALA A 454 -24.27 -31.77 -13.57
C ALA A 454 -24.73 -30.31 -13.61
N GLY A 455 -25.88 -30.01 -12.98
CA GLY A 455 -26.38 -28.64 -12.89
C GLY A 455 -25.44 -27.74 -12.10
N PHE A 456 -25.49 -26.43 -12.36
CA PHE A 456 -24.69 -25.40 -11.66
C PHE A 456 -25.09 -25.17 -10.18
N SER A 457 -25.90 -26.03 -9.57
CA SER A 457 -26.42 -25.84 -8.21
C SER A 457 -25.71 -26.67 -7.13
N GLY A 458 -24.79 -27.56 -7.51
CA GLY A 458 -24.08 -28.46 -6.59
C GLY A 458 -22.81 -27.86 -5.98
N ALA A 459 -22.49 -28.24 -4.73
CA ALA A 459 -21.16 -28.03 -4.17
C ALA A 459 -20.15 -28.97 -4.84
N VAL A 460 -18.97 -28.45 -5.16
CA VAL A 460 -17.84 -29.22 -5.70
C VAL A 460 -17.35 -30.17 -4.62
N ARG A 461 -17.03 -31.41 -4.99
CA ARG A 461 -16.52 -32.43 -4.08
C ARG A 461 -15.15 -32.92 -4.51
N ASP A 462 -14.43 -33.48 -3.55
CA ASP A 462 -13.23 -34.26 -3.82
C ASP A 462 -13.51 -35.39 -4.84
N GLY A 463 -12.65 -35.50 -5.84
CA GLY A 463 -12.78 -36.40 -6.98
C GLY A 463 -13.74 -35.92 -8.09
N ASP A 464 -14.31 -34.73 -8.00
CA ASP A 464 -15.11 -34.16 -9.08
C ASP A 464 -14.24 -33.69 -10.24
N VAL A 465 -14.79 -33.81 -11.46
CA VAL A 465 -14.16 -33.31 -12.67
C VAL A 465 -14.77 -31.96 -13.04
N ILE A 466 -13.92 -30.93 -13.05
CA ILE A 466 -14.31 -29.55 -13.28
C ILE A 466 -13.62 -28.98 -14.53
N ARG A 467 -14.13 -27.84 -15.00
CA ARG A 467 -13.42 -26.91 -15.89
C ARG A 467 -13.30 -25.56 -15.18
N LEU A 468 -12.16 -24.91 -15.33
CA LEU A 468 -11.94 -23.57 -14.77
C LEU A 468 -11.96 -22.54 -15.89
N LEU A 469 -13.03 -21.75 -15.97
CA LEU A 469 -13.23 -20.75 -17.01
C LEU A 469 -12.59 -19.42 -16.59
N ALA A 470 -11.56 -18.96 -17.29
CA ALA A 470 -10.92 -17.68 -17.02
C ALA A 470 -11.80 -16.50 -17.49
N HIS A 471 -11.52 -15.30 -16.96
CA HIS A 471 -12.17 -14.03 -17.37
C HIS A 471 -12.18 -13.77 -18.89
N SER A 472 -11.23 -14.33 -19.63
CA SER A 472 -11.13 -14.22 -21.09
C SER A 472 -12.09 -15.15 -21.86
N GLY A 473 -12.96 -15.89 -21.17
CA GLY A 473 -13.94 -16.80 -21.77
C GLY A 473 -13.34 -18.13 -22.26
N VAL A 474 -12.10 -18.44 -21.88
CA VAL A 474 -11.41 -19.69 -22.21
C VAL A 474 -11.08 -20.50 -20.95
N SER A 475 -11.09 -21.82 -21.07
CA SER A 475 -10.85 -22.71 -19.94
C SER A 475 -9.37 -23.01 -19.76
N LEU A 476 -8.94 -23.12 -18.50
CA LEU A 476 -7.62 -23.63 -18.13
C LEU A 476 -7.46 -25.06 -18.65
N GLY A 477 -6.37 -25.30 -19.39
CA GLY A 477 -6.09 -26.61 -19.95
C GLY A 477 -4.62 -27.01 -19.84
N ILE A 478 -4.40 -28.32 -19.81
CA ILE A 478 -3.09 -28.94 -19.73
C ILE A 478 -2.88 -29.78 -20.98
N SER A 479 -1.89 -29.44 -21.80
CA SER A 479 -1.56 -30.23 -22.99
C SER A 479 -0.92 -31.57 -22.62
N MET A 480 -0.90 -32.52 -23.56
CA MET A 480 -0.17 -33.80 -23.42
C MET A 480 1.33 -33.59 -23.10
N GLY A 481 1.90 -32.48 -23.57
CA GLY A 481 3.28 -32.10 -23.27
C GLY A 481 3.47 -31.45 -21.89
N GLY A 482 2.42 -31.28 -21.08
CA GLY A 482 2.49 -30.67 -19.74
C GLY A 482 2.53 -29.14 -19.75
N LYS A 483 2.15 -28.53 -20.88
CA LYS A 483 2.05 -27.07 -20.98
C LYS A 483 0.68 -26.63 -20.51
N VAL A 484 0.65 -25.72 -19.54
CA VAL A 484 -0.57 -25.10 -19.00
C VAL A 484 -0.86 -23.84 -19.80
N LEU A 485 -2.09 -23.72 -20.30
CA LEU A 485 -2.54 -22.61 -21.14
C LEU A 485 -4.07 -22.61 -21.23
N CYS A 486 -4.68 -21.45 -21.50
CA CYS A 486 -6.13 -21.39 -21.67
C CYS A 486 -6.55 -21.67 -23.13
N ARG A 487 -7.62 -22.43 -23.33
CA ARG A 487 -8.17 -22.82 -24.65
C ARG A 487 -9.70 -22.83 -24.64
N PRO A 488 -10.37 -22.82 -25.82
CA PRO A 488 -11.81 -23.05 -25.92
C PRO A 488 -12.22 -24.36 -25.21
N GLY A 489 -13.25 -24.28 -24.36
CA GLY A 489 -13.55 -25.24 -23.28
C GLY A 489 -14.16 -26.59 -23.66
N SER A 490 -14.04 -27.06 -24.92
CA SER A 490 -14.62 -28.32 -25.38
C SER A 490 -13.65 -29.51 -25.41
N SER A 491 -12.39 -29.33 -24.97
CA SER A 491 -11.37 -30.39 -24.98
C SER A 491 -11.28 -31.11 -23.63
N ILE A 492 -11.11 -32.44 -23.66
CA ILE A 492 -10.79 -33.27 -22.48
C ILE A 492 -9.50 -32.80 -21.75
N ASN A 493 -8.63 -32.06 -22.44
CA ASN A 493 -7.44 -31.45 -21.84
C ASN A 493 -7.76 -30.28 -20.89
N CYS A 494 -9.00 -29.81 -20.85
CA CYS A 494 -9.49 -28.78 -19.92
C CYS A 494 -10.27 -29.38 -18.74
N GLU A 495 -10.37 -30.70 -18.66
CA GLU A 495 -11.04 -31.41 -17.57
C GLU A 495 -10.03 -31.74 -16.47
N LEU A 496 -10.24 -31.15 -15.30
CA LEU A 496 -9.37 -31.27 -14.14
C LEU A 496 -10.12 -32.01 -13.03
N THR A 497 -9.54 -33.09 -12.53
CA THR A 497 -10.00 -33.75 -11.30
C THR A 497 -9.51 -32.93 -10.12
N VAL A 498 -10.42 -32.52 -9.24
CA VAL A 498 -10.10 -31.87 -7.97
C VAL A 498 -9.82 -32.95 -6.95
N LEU A 499 -8.64 -32.92 -6.33
CA LEU A 499 -8.25 -33.88 -5.29
C LEU A 499 -7.87 -33.10 -4.04
N LEU A 500 -8.52 -33.37 -2.91
CA LEU A 500 -8.14 -32.76 -1.64
C LEU A 500 -6.75 -33.23 -1.23
N LYS A 501 -5.89 -32.31 -0.79
CA LYS A 501 -4.57 -32.62 -0.25
C LYS A 501 -4.70 -33.45 1.03
N GLU A 502 -5.58 -33.04 1.93
CA GLU A 502 -5.88 -33.77 3.15
C GLU A 502 -7.01 -34.78 2.91
N ASN A 503 -6.75 -36.05 3.20
CA ASN A 503 -7.70 -37.16 3.02
C ASN A 503 -8.25 -37.26 1.57
N PRO A 504 -7.39 -37.43 0.55
CA PRO A 504 -7.82 -37.60 -0.83
C PRO A 504 -8.75 -38.82 -0.99
N GLY A 505 -9.78 -38.69 -1.81
CA GLY A 505 -10.77 -39.74 -2.07
C GLY A 505 -11.94 -39.79 -1.07
N CYS A 506 -12.00 -38.87 -0.10
CA CYS A 506 -13.07 -38.82 0.91
C CYS A 506 -14.44 -38.35 0.37
N ARG A 507 -14.51 -37.83 -0.87
CA ARG A 507 -15.74 -37.29 -1.49
C ARG A 507 -16.40 -36.15 -0.69
N ARG A 508 -15.65 -35.51 0.22
CA ARG A 508 -16.08 -34.33 0.99
C ARG A 508 -16.35 -33.14 0.06
N GLN A 509 -17.32 -32.31 0.42
CA GLN A 509 -17.55 -31.01 -0.22
C GLN A 509 -16.37 -30.07 0.02
N LEU A 510 -15.88 -29.48 -1.06
CA LEU A 510 -14.80 -28.52 -1.08
C LEU A 510 -15.23 -27.23 -0.39
N ARG A 511 -14.38 -26.71 0.47
CA ARG A 511 -14.56 -25.46 1.22
C ARG A 511 -13.61 -24.39 0.70
N HIS A 512 -13.95 -23.14 0.92
CA HIS A 512 -13.02 -22.02 0.74
C HIS A 512 -11.71 -22.30 1.48
N LYS A 513 -10.57 -21.99 0.84
CA LYS A 513 -9.19 -22.25 1.27
C LYS A 513 -8.74 -23.71 1.32
N ASP A 514 -9.60 -24.68 1.01
CA ASP A 514 -9.16 -26.09 0.93
C ASP A 514 -7.97 -26.22 -0.02
N GLU A 515 -6.94 -26.94 0.43
CA GLU A 515 -5.79 -27.27 -0.40
C GLU A 515 -6.12 -28.45 -1.32
N VAL A 516 -5.90 -28.25 -2.62
CA VAL A 516 -6.23 -29.20 -3.67
C VAL A 516 -5.07 -29.41 -4.63
N HIS A 517 -5.02 -30.61 -5.20
CA HIS A 517 -4.28 -30.92 -6.41
C HIS A 517 -5.25 -30.94 -7.60
N LEU A 518 -4.89 -30.26 -8.69
CA LEU A 518 -5.68 -30.22 -9.91
C LEU A 518 -5.04 -31.11 -10.98
N GLN A 519 -5.58 -32.32 -11.14
CA GLN A 519 -5.05 -33.33 -12.06
C GLN A 519 -5.74 -33.28 -13.42
N CYS A 520 -4.97 -33.18 -14.51
CA CYS A 520 -5.51 -33.31 -15.86
C CYS A 520 -6.03 -34.72 -16.11
N ARG A 521 -7.31 -34.85 -16.47
CA ARG A 521 -7.96 -36.14 -16.70
C ARG A 521 -7.32 -36.94 -17.84
N ASN A 522 -6.86 -36.25 -18.88
CA ASN A 522 -6.31 -36.90 -20.07
C ASN A 522 -4.86 -37.37 -19.90
N SER A 523 -4.01 -36.56 -19.26
CA SER A 523 -2.57 -36.84 -19.13
C SER A 523 -2.17 -37.40 -17.77
N GLY A 524 -3.06 -37.34 -16.77
CA GLY A 524 -2.78 -37.67 -15.36
C GLY A 524 -1.84 -36.69 -14.66
N ARG A 525 -1.35 -35.67 -15.35
CA ARG A 525 -0.39 -34.70 -14.79
C ARG A 525 -1.10 -33.67 -13.93
N VAL A 526 -0.47 -33.32 -12.82
CA VAL A 526 -1.00 -32.37 -11.85
C VAL A 526 -0.43 -31.00 -12.12
N LEU A 527 -1.28 -29.98 -12.02
CA LEU A 527 -0.89 -28.58 -12.13
C LEU A 527 0.16 -28.24 -11.07
N ASP A 528 1.24 -27.59 -11.50
CA ASP A 528 2.36 -27.19 -10.66
C ASP A 528 2.82 -25.77 -10.97
N VAL A 529 3.39 -25.11 -9.96
CA VAL A 529 3.96 -23.78 -10.11
C VAL A 529 5.36 -23.75 -9.54
N GLU A 530 6.33 -23.37 -10.37
CA GLU A 530 7.69 -23.08 -9.93
C GLU A 530 8.07 -21.64 -10.28
N GLY A 531 8.40 -20.87 -9.25
CA GLY A 531 8.57 -19.42 -9.39
C GLY A 531 7.27 -18.76 -9.83
N SER A 532 7.21 -18.32 -11.08
CA SER A 532 6.02 -17.75 -11.73
C SER A 532 5.48 -18.59 -12.89
N ARG A 533 6.12 -19.73 -13.18
CA ARG A 533 5.77 -20.59 -14.30
C ARG A 533 4.76 -21.64 -13.85
N ALA A 534 3.55 -21.57 -14.40
CA ALA A 534 2.58 -22.65 -14.31
C ALA A 534 2.90 -23.73 -15.36
N ALA A 535 2.98 -24.98 -14.91
CA ALA A 535 3.21 -26.16 -15.74
C ALA A 535 2.44 -27.37 -15.19
N ALA A 536 2.49 -28.50 -15.88
CA ALA A 536 2.00 -29.77 -15.34
C ALA A 536 3.01 -30.84 -15.75
N ARG A 537 4.11 -30.88 -15.02
CA ARG A 537 5.32 -31.64 -15.39
C ARG A 537 5.28 -33.07 -14.89
N PHE A 538 4.60 -33.30 -13.77
CA PHE A 538 4.66 -34.57 -13.04
C PHE A 538 3.25 -35.09 -12.70
N GLN A 539 3.19 -36.36 -12.30
CA GLN A 539 1.97 -37.02 -11.82
C GLN A 539 1.99 -37.20 -10.28
N ASP A 540 2.86 -36.44 -9.61
CA ASP A 540 3.00 -36.44 -8.16
C ASP A 540 1.94 -35.55 -7.48
N PHE A 541 1.91 -35.61 -6.14
CA PHE A 541 1.00 -34.84 -5.28
C PHE A 541 1.78 -34.09 -4.19
N GLY A 542 2.91 -33.48 -4.57
CA GLY A 542 3.78 -32.76 -3.64
C GLY A 542 3.21 -31.42 -3.18
N GLU A 543 3.80 -30.85 -2.13
CA GLU A 543 3.47 -29.50 -1.62
C GLU A 543 3.60 -28.40 -2.67
N TRP A 544 4.56 -28.52 -3.57
CA TRP A 544 4.81 -27.59 -4.67
C TRP A 544 3.74 -27.67 -5.80
N GLN A 545 2.85 -28.66 -5.73
CA GLN A 545 1.69 -28.83 -6.61
C GLN A 545 0.37 -28.46 -5.91
N SER A 546 0.39 -28.22 -4.60
CA SER A 546 -0.78 -27.82 -3.82
C SER A 546 -1.22 -26.41 -4.21
N LEU A 547 -2.54 -26.26 -4.38
CA LEU A 547 -3.19 -24.98 -4.63
C LEU A 547 -4.34 -24.82 -3.63
N SER A 548 -4.43 -23.66 -2.98
CA SER A 548 -5.61 -23.29 -2.22
C SER A 548 -6.67 -22.71 -3.15
N ILE A 549 -7.92 -23.15 -3.01
CA ILE A 549 -9.07 -22.64 -3.77
C ILE A 549 -9.81 -21.56 -2.97
N GLU A 550 -9.73 -20.31 -3.42
CA GLU A 550 -10.24 -19.16 -2.68
C GLU A 550 -11.42 -18.53 -3.42
N ARG A 551 -12.63 -18.69 -2.89
CA ARG A 551 -13.85 -17.99 -3.37
C ARG A 551 -13.68 -16.47 -3.32
N LYS A 552 -14.15 -15.77 -4.37
CA LYS A 552 -14.23 -14.30 -4.42
C LYS A 552 -15.65 -13.79 -4.12
N LEU A 553 -15.73 -12.62 -3.51
CA LEU A 553 -16.97 -11.85 -3.45
C LEU A 553 -17.36 -11.35 -4.85
N PRO A 554 -18.66 -11.31 -5.20
CA PRO A 554 -19.09 -10.73 -6.47
C PRO A 554 -18.74 -9.23 -6.54
N PRO A 555 -18.37 -8.69 -7.72
CA PRO A 555 -17.87 -7.33 -7.88
C PRO A 555 -18.81 -6.22 -7.35
N ASP A 556 -20.12 -6.43 -7.38
CA ASP A 556 -21.12 -5.41 -7.01
C ASP A 556 -21.41 -5.29 -5.52
N ALA A 557 -20.94 -6.23 -4.69
CA ALA A 557 -21.22 -6.24 -3.24
C ALA A 557 -20.62 -5.01 -2.51
N CYS A 558 -19.57 -4.40 -3.05
CA CYS A 558 -18.94 -3.20 -2.49
C CYS A 558 -19.78 -1.91 -2.65
N SER A 559 -20.74 -1.85 -3.58
CA SER A 559 -21.37 -0.58 -3.99
C SER A 559 -22.80 -0.39 -3.49
N LYS A 560 -23.48 -1.45 -3.05
CA LYS A 560 -24.86 -1.40 -2.55
C LYS A 560 -25.02 -2.43 -1.44
N GLY A 561 -25.15 -1.97 -0.20
CA GLY A 561 -25.86 -2.80 0.78
C GLY A 561 -27.28 -2.99 0.25
N LEU A 562 -27.67 -4.22 -0.12
CA LEU A 562 -29.03 -4.79 -0.15
C LEU A 562 -29.13 -6.12 -0.94
N ASN A 563 -29.74 -7.12 -0.27
CA ASN A 563 -30.55 -8.28 -0.69
C ASN A 563 -30.12 -9.24 -1.83
N GLU A 564 -30.15 -10.53 -1.48
CA GLU A 564 -29.58 -11.74 -2.10
C GLU A 564 -30.14 -12.24 -3.45
N ALA A 565 -30.92 -11.47 -4.21
CA ALA A 565 -31.70 -12.06 -5.31
C ALA A 565 -31.13 -11.93 -6.75
N SER A 566 -29.99 -11.25 -6.98
CA SER A 566 -29.59 -10.87 -8.37
C SER A 566 -28.16 -11.20 -8.81
N ALA A 567 -27.36 -11.89 -7.99
CA ALA A 567 -25.93 -12.12 -8.26
C ALA A 567 -25.57 -13.02 -9.48
N PRO A 568 -26.35 -14.05 -9.87
CA PRO A 568 -25.95 -14.94 -10.96
C PRO A 568 -26.15 -14.38 -12.37
N GLU A 569 -27.12 -13.47 -12.59
CA GLU A 569 -27.48 -13.01 -13.93
C GLU A 569 -26.51 -11.97 -14.51
N ILE A 570 -25.92 -11.12 -13.66
CA ILE A 570 -25.04 -10.01 -14.11
C ILE A 570 -23.70 -10.55 -14.64
N ILE A 571 -23.11 -11.56 -13.99
CA ILE A 571 -21.83 -12.15 -14.40
C ILE A 571 -22.01 -13.04 -15.64
N LEU A 572 -23.14 -13.74 -15.76
CA LEU A 572 -23.49 -14.49 -16.98
C LEU A 572 -23.79 -13.55 -18.17
N GLU A 573 -24.41 -12.39 -17.94
CA GLU A 573 -24.61 -11.37 -18.97
C GLU A 573 -23.30 -10.73 -19.43
N GLU A 574 -22.35 -10.43 -18.53
CA GLU A 574 -21.05 -9.88 -18.91
C GLU A 574 -20.17 -10.91 -19.63
N ALA A 575 -20.18 -12.17 -19.18
CA ALA A 575 -19.56 -13.28 -19.90
C ALA A 575 -20.18 -13.45 -21.30
N ALA A 576 -21.51 -13.35 -21.42
CA ALA A 576 -22.22 -13.41 -22.70
C ALA A 576 -21.95 -12.20 -23.61
N ARG A 577 -21.80 -10.99 -23.06
CA ARG A 577 -21.40 -9.78 -23.81
C ARG A 577 -19.96 -9.87 -24.31
N SER A 578 -19.06 -10.47 -23.53
CA SER A 578 -17.67 -10.70 -23.93
C SER A 578 -17.55 -11.78 -25.04
N LEU A 579 -18.38 -12.83 -24.98
CA LEU A 579 -18.54 -13.84 -26.03
C LEU A 579 -19.12 -13.27 -27.34
N LYS A 580 -20.04 -12.30 -27.27
CA LYS A 580 -20.61 -11.64 -28.47
C LYS A 580 -19.58 -10.77 -29.22
N ARG A 581 -18.57 -10.22 -28.54
CA ARG A 581 -17.50 -9.43 -29.19
C ARG A 581 -16.52 -10.27 -30.02
N THR A 582 -16.49 -11.60 -29.82
CA THR A 582 -15.58 -12.51 -30.53
C THR A 582 -16.28 -13.37 -31.61
N SER A 583 -17.60 -13.25 -31.78
CA SER A 583 -18.37 -14.12 -32.69
C SER A 583 -18.94 -13.44 -33.94
N ALA A 584 -18.29 -12.41 -34.49
CA ALA A 584 -18.71 -11.79 -35.76
C ALA A 584 -18.39 -12.65 -37.02
N VAL A 585 -17.97 -13.92 -36.87
CA VAL A 585 -17.50 -14.77 -37.99
C VAL A 585 -18.19 -16.14 -38.06
N ALA A 586 -19.28 -16.39 -37.33
CA ALA A 586 -19.91 -17.72 -37.33
C ALA A 586 -21.45 -17.67 -37.43
N GLU A 587 -22.00 -17.00 -38.45
CA GLU A 587 -23.45 -16.95 -38.68
C GLU A 587 -24.00 -18.04 -39.63
N LEU A 588 -23.19 -19.04 -40.03
CA LEU A 588 -23.60 -19.98 -41.09
C LEU A 588 -23.85 -21.44 -40.69
N ALA A 589 -23.86 -21.80 -39.40
CA ALA A 589 -23.93 -23.23 -39.01
C ALA A 589 -24.98 -23.62 -37.94
N LEU A 590 -26.11 -22.91 -37.83
CA LEU A 590 -27.22 -23.34 -36.95
C LEU A 590 -28.34 -24.08 -37.71
N PRO A 591 -28.81 -25.25 -37.23
CA PRO A 591 -29.98 -25.96 -37.78
C PRO A 591 -31.29 -25.15 -37.67
N SER A 592 -32.18 -25.29 -38.67
CA SER A 592 -33.44 -24.51 -38.83
C SER A 592 -34.36 -24.37 -37.60
N PRO A 593 -34.51 -25.36 -36.71
CA PRO A 593 -35.37 -25.22 -35.54
C PRO A 593 -34.86 -24.17 -34.54
N LEU A 594 -33.53 -24.00 -34.44
CA LEU A 594 -32.89 -23.05 -33.53
C LEU A 594 -32.93 -21.62 -34.09
N ARG A 595 -32.86 -21.45 -35.41
CA ARG A 595 -33.03 -20.13 -36.07
C ARG A 595 -34.41 -19.53 -35.82
N THR A 596 -35.44 -20.37 -35.83
CA THR A 596 -36.84 -19.95 -35.61
C THR A 596 -37.09 -19.52 -34.15
N ARG A 597 -36.44 -20.18 -33.19
CA ARG A 597 -36.49 -19.79 -31.76
C ARG A 597 -35.68 -18.52 -31.47
N LEU A 598 -34.53 -18.33 -32.12
CA LEU A 598 -33.74 -17.10 -32.00
C LEU A 598 -34.50 -15.89 -32.56
N ALA A 599 -35.12 -16.03 -33.73
CA ALA A 599 -35.94 -14.98 -34.33
C ALA A 599 -37.15 -14.59 -33.45
N GLY A 600 -37.77 -15.58 -32.79
CA GLY A 600 -38.87 -15.33 -31.84
C GLY A 600 -38.47 -14.62 -30.55
N ALA A 601 -37.24 -14.83 -30.07
CA ALA A 601 -36.69 -14.11 -28.91
C ALA A 601 -36.27 -12.68 -29.27
N GLN A 602 -35.75 -12.48 -30.48
CA GLN A 602 -35.30 -11.18 -30.98
C GLN A 602 -36.47 -10.23 -31.25
N ALA A 603 -37.61 -10.73 -31.71
CA ALA A 603 -38.85 -9.96 -31.88
C ALA A 603 -39.50 -9.53 -30.56
N ARG A 604 -39.26 -10.26 -29.45
CA ARG A 604 -39.75 -9.88 -28.11
C ARG A 604 -38.88 -8.81 -27.46
N LEU A 605 -37.59 -8.76 -27.80
CA LEU A 605 -36.62 -7.77 -27.33
C LEU A 605 -36.72 -6.41 -28.05
N THR A 606 -37.42 -6.32 -29.18
CA THR A 606 -37.67 -5.05 -29.88
C THR A 606 -39.00 -4.41 -29.51
N ALA A 607 -39.80 -5.06 -28.67
CA ALA A 607 -41.12 -4.59 -28.21
C ALA A 607 -41.13 -4.11 -26.74
N VAL A 608 -39.98 -4.12 -26.07
CA VAL A 608 -39.68 -3.46 -24.78
C VAL A 608 -38.64 -2.39 -25.07
#